data_AF-A0A521HWL8-F1
#
_entry.id   AF-A0A521HWL8-F1
#
_cell.length_a   1.000
_cell.length_b   1.000
_cell.length_c   1.000
_cell.angle_alpha   90.00
_cell.angle_beta   90.00
_cell.angle_gamma   90.00
#
_symmetry.space_group_name_H-M   'P 1'
#
loop_
_entity.id
_entity.type
_entity.pdbx_description
1 polymer ?
#
loop_
_entity_poly.entity_id
_entity_poly.type
_entity_poly.pdbx_seq_one_letter_code
_entity_poly.pdbx_strand_id
1 'polypeptide(L)'
;MNVLKRNAVIVAALYAVTTPLLAQTSLDSLQHLPEVVVTERYGDREIRSSAPMRILLRKSIRNLNALQLSDVVKHFPGVTVKDFGGIGGLKAVSVRSLGASHTAVNYNGFTINDIQTGQIDIGRFALDNVDMISLNSGQSDNIFQPARLFASASVLNIQSAAPQVGPGKKVNGRASLKAGSFGMFNPAVSTNLKLNEKLSASLSGEWLSANGEYPYILHYGEAGRDSSSVEKRENTDVKN
;
A
#
# COMPACT_ATOMS: atom_id res chain seq x y z
N MET A 1 -19.91 -37.90 61.93
CA MET A 1 -19.39 -36.64 61.33
C MET A 1 -17.90 -36.72 60.94
N ASN A 2 -17.38 -37.87 60.46
CA ASN A 2 -15.93 -38.08 60.24
C ASN A 2 -15.53 -38.54 58.83
N VAL A 3 -16.46 -38.99 57.99
CA VAL A 3 -16.11 -39.53 56.66
C VAL A 3 -15.93 -38.42 55.62
N LEU A 4 -16.78 -37.38 55.65
CA LEU A 4 -16.66 -36.22 54.76
C LEU A 4 -15.35 -35.43 54.99
N LYS A 5 -15.00 -35.21 56.27
CA LYS A 5 -13.76 -34.50 56.64
C LYS A 5 -12.52 -35.30 56.23
N ARG A 6 -12.54 -36.63 56.39
CA ARG A 6 -11.44 -37.51 55.96
C ARG A 6 -11.24 -37.51 54.45
N ASN A 7 -12.33 -37.55 53.68
CA ASN A 7 -12.26 -37.50 52.22
C ASN A 7 -11.80 -36.12 51.72
N ALA A 8 -12.22 -35.04 52.37
CA ALA A 8 -11.76 -33.69 52.03
C ALA A 8 -10.24 -33.52 52.27
N VAL A 9 -9.70 -34.09 53.35
CA VAL A 9 -8.26 -34.07 53.63
C VAL A 9 -7.47 -34.92 52.63
N ILE A 10 -7.99 -36.07 52.22
CA ILE A 10 -7.35 -36.92 51.21
C ILE A 10 -7.33 -36.21 49.84
N VAL A 11 -8.43 -35.57 49.44
CA VAL A 11 -8.50 -34.81 48.18
C VAL A 11 -7.58 -33.59 48.20
N ALA A 12 -7.52 -32.87 49.32
CA ALA A 12 -6.60 -31.74 49.48
C ALA A 12 -5.13 -32.18 49.46
N ALA A 13 -4.79 -33.32 50.07
CA ALA A 13 -3.46 -33.89 50.01
C ALA A 13 -3.10 -34.38 48.59
N LEU A 14 -4.06 -34.95 47.84
CA LEU A 14 -3.85 -35.35 46.46
C LEU A 14 -3.61 -34.13 45.55
N TYR A 15 -4.32 -33.02 45.79
CA TYR A 15 -4.12 -31.75 45.08
C TYR A 15 -2.80 -31.07 45.40
N ALA A 16 -2.31 -31.19 46.65
CA ALA A 16 -1.04 -30.62 47.07
C ALA A 16 0.18 -31.36 46.51
N VAL A 17 0.02 -32.64 46.14
CA VAL A 17 1.10 -33.47 45.57
C VAL A 17 1.19 -33.35 44.04
N THR A 18 0.11 -33.00 43.35
CA THR A 18 0.11 -32.88 41.87
C THR A 18 0.61 -31.52 41.36
N THR A 19 0.56 -30.46 42.17
CA THR A 19 1.05 -29.12 41.79
C THR A 19 2.57 -29.01 41.60
N PRO A 20 3.46 -29.63 42.42
CA PRO A 20 4.90 -29.58 42.15
C PRO A 20 5.34 -30.46 40.97
N LEU A 21 4.55 -31.48 40.60
CA LEU A 21 4.87 -32.36 39.47
C LEU A 21 4.63 -31.69 38.11
N LEU A 22 3.63 -30.80 38.01
CA LEU A 22 3.38 -29.98 36.82
C LEU A 22 4.28 -28.72 36.74
N ALA A 23 5.02 -28.42 37.80
CA ALA A 23 5.93 -27.27 37.87
C ALA A 23 7.39 -27.63 37.55
N GLN A 24 7.71 -28.90 37.28
CA GLN A 24 9.03 -29.30 36.80
C GLN A 24 9.20 -28.89 35.33
N THR A 25 9.60 -27.64 35.10
CA THR A 25 10.13 -27.20 33.81
C THR A 25 11.58 -27.63 33.70
N SER A 26 11.89 -28.51 32.74
CA SER A 26 13.27 -28.85 32.37
C SER A 26 13.91 -27.68 31.63
N LEU A 27 14.45 -26.71 32.36
CA LEU A 27 15.25 -25.62 31.80
C LEU A 27 16.55 -25.45 32.58
N ASP A 28 17.29 -26.55 32.75
CA ASP A 28 18.66 -26.54 33.29
C ASP A 28 19.67 -27.06 32.25
N SER A 29 19.44 -26.67 30.99
CA SER A 29 20.36 -26.94 29.89
C SER A 29 20.77 -25.60 29.28
N LEU A 30 22.07 -25.39 29.13
CA LEU A 30 22.66 -24.28 28.37
C LEU A 30 21.93 -24.13 27.03
N GLN A 31 21.10 -23.09 26.89
CA GLN A 31 20.47 -22.78 25.61
C GLN A 31 21.54 -22.29 24.66
N HIS A 32 21.95 -23.14 23.72
CA HIS A 32 22.62 -22.67 22.51
C HIS A 32 21.60 -21.85 21.73
N LEU A 33 21.70 -20.53 21.83
CA LEU A 33 21.01 -19.63 20.93
C LEU A 33 21.39 -20.02 19.50
N PRO A 34 20.43 -20.20 18.59
CA PRO A 34 20.78 -20.46 17.20
C PRO A 34 21.65 -19.30 16.72
N GLU A 35 22.83 -19.65 16.21
CA GLU A 35 23.75 -18.68 15.65
C GLU A 35 23.05 -17.95 14.49
N VAL A 36 22.79 -16.67 14.69
CA VAL A 36 22.27 -15.81 13.62
C VAL A 36 23.47 -15.39 12.79
N VAL A 37 23.79 -16.19 11.78
CA VAL A 37 24.78 -15.80 10.78
C VAL A 37 24.17 -14.67 9.95
N VAL A 38 24.55 -13.44 10.26
CA VAL A 38 24.27 -12.27 9.43
C VAL A 38 25.24 -12.34 8.24
N THR A 39 24.86 -13.10 7.22
CA THR A 39 25.51 -12.98 5.93
C THR A 39 25.17 -11.60 5.38
N GLU A 40 26.21 -10.82 5.05
CA GLU A 40 26.03 -9.64 4.21
C GLU A 40 25.34 -10.13 2.94
N ARG A 41 24.07 -9.73 2.77
CA ARG A 41 23.46 -9.84 1.46
C ARG A 41 24.23 -8.82 0.65
N TYR A 42 25.13 -9.27 -0.22
CA TYR A 42 25.47 -8.53 -1.43
C TYR A 42 24.15 -8.39 -2.20
N GLY A 43 23.29 -7.50 -1.71
CA GLY A 43 22.24 -6.95 -2.53
C GLY A 43 22.98 -6.08 -3.52
N ASP A 44 22.55 -6.13 -4.77
CA ASP A 44 22.83 -5.09 -5.77
C ASP A 44 22.24 -3.75 -5.30
N ARG A 45 22.70 -3.26 -4.15
CA ARG A 45 22.24 -2.08 -3.44
C ARG A 45 23.38 -1.10 -3.40
N GLU A 46 23.74 -0.69 -4.60
CA GLU A 46 23.92 0.72 -4.82
C GLU A 46 23.06 1.02 -6.02
N ILE A 47 21.84 1.50 -5.80
CA ILE A 47 21.22 2.27 -6.86
C ILE A 47 22.02 3.56 -6.91
N ARG A 48 23.11 3.50 -7.66
CA ARG A 48 23.83 4.67 -8.13
C ARG A 48 22.82 5.36 -9.01
N SER A 49 22.21 6.39 -8.46
CA SER A 49 21.44 7.33 -9.24
C SER A 49 22.27 8.60 -9.25
N SER A 50 22.59 9.10 -10.43
CA SER A 50 23.20 10.42 -10.59
C SER A 50 22.27 11.54 -10.10
N ALA A 51 20.97 11.24 -9.96
CA ALA A 51 19.93 12.18 -9.57
C ALA A 51 19.17 11.73 -8.30
N PRO A 52 18.52 12.65 -7.56
CA PRO A 52 17.75 12.27 -6.38
C PRO A 52 16.60 11.32 -6.72
N MET A 53 16.65 10.12 -6.14
CA MET A 53 15.61 9.10 -6.31
C MET A 53 15.12 8.57 -4.96
N ARG A 54 13.80 8.41 -4.84
CA ARG A 54 13.16 7.74 -3.70
C ARG A 54 12.40 6.52 -4.21
N ILE A 55 12.45 5.42 -3.44
CA ILE A 55 11.75 4.18 -3.74
C ILE A 55 10.93 3.74 -2.52
N LEU A 56 9.69 3.33 -2.77
CA LEU A 56 8.83 2.63 -1.83
C LEU A 56 8.55 1.23 -2.39
N LEU A 57 9.07 0.22 -1.69
CA LEU A 57 8.80 -1.19 -2.00
C LEU A 57 7.49 -1.63 -1.38
N ARG A 58 6.94 -2.75 -1.87
CA ARG A 58 5.65 -3.32 -1.43
C ARG A 58 5.49 -3.43 0.09
N LYS A 59 6.56 -3.80 0.81
CA LYS A 59 6.53 -3.86 2.28
C LYS A 59 6.30 -2.47 2.89
N SER A 60 7.02 -1.46 2.42
CA SER A 60 6.85 -0.08 2.86
C SER A 60 5.47 0.46 2.50
N ILE A 61 5.00 0.20 1.27
CA ILE A 61 3.67 0.59 0.79
C ILE A 61 2.58 0.04 1.72
N ARG A 62 2.62 -1.25 2.05
CA ARG A 62 1.64 -1.88 2.96
C ARG A 62 1.66 -1.27 4.36
N ASN A 63 2.83 -0.89 4.86
CA ASN A 63 2.96 -0.30 6.19
C ASN A 63 2.36 1.12 6.27
N LEU A 64 2.15 1.79 5.13
CA LEU A 64 1.48 3.10 5.09
C LEU A 64 -0.04 3.01 5.29
N ASN A 65 -0.63 1.81 5.17
CA ASN A 65 -2.09 1.61 5.16
C ASN A 65 -2.81 2.55 4.18
N ALA A 66 -2.15 2.88 3.07
CA ALA A 66 -2.72 3.71 2.02
C ALA A 66 -3.89 2.99 1.32
N LEU A 67 -4.97 3.71 1.04
CA LEU A 67 -6.15 3.17 0.36
C LEU A 67 -6.00 3.22 -1.16
N GLN A 68 -5.28 4.23 -1.65
CA GLN A 68 -5.06 4.50 -3.07
C GLN A 68 -3.59 4.83 -3.34
N LEU A 69 -3.20 4.73 -4.62
CA LEU A 69 -1.85 5.09 -5.06
C LEU A 69 -1.49 6.54 -4.69
N SER A 70 -2.43 7.46 -4.82
CA SER A 70 -2.28 8.88 -4.48
C SER A 70 -1.84 9.12 -3.03
N ASP A 71 -2.33 8.32 -2.09
CA ASP A 71 -1.95 8.44 -0.68
C ASP A 71 -0.51 7.98 -0.45
N VAL A 72 -0.06 6.95 -1.17
CA VAL A 72 1.35 6.54 -1.15
C VAL A 72 2.22 7.63 -1.75
N VAL A 73 1.79 8.24 -2.86
CA VAL A 73 2.55 9.26 -3.58
C VAL A 73 2.77 10.53 -2.74
N LYS A 74 1.85 10.88 -1.82
CA LYS A 74 2.03 11.99 -0.86
C LYS A 74 3.23 11.80 0.07
N HIS A 75 3.72 10.57 0.26
CA HIS A 75 4.87 10.28 1.15
C HIS A 75 6.23 10.48 0.47
N PHE A 76 6.27 10.86 -0.81
CA PHE A 76 7.51 11.19 -1.49
C PHE A 76 7.94 12.64 -1.17
N PRO A 77 9.25 12.89 -0.99
CA PRO A 77 9.74 14.22 -0.68
C PRO A 77 9.51 15.18 -1.85
N GLY A 78 9.03 16.39 -1.54
CA GLY A 78 8.78 17.43 -2.54
C GLY A 78 7.58 17.14 -3.46
N VAL A 79 6.73 16.18 -3.11
CA VAL A 79 5.51 15.86 -3.85
C VAL A 79 4.29 16.54 -3.23
N THR A 80 3.45 17.09 -4.10
CA THR A 80 2.11 17.55 -3.77
C THR A 80 1.13 16.87 -4.72
N VAL A 81 0.15 16.16 -4.18
CA VAL A 81 -0.95 15.59 -4.97
C VAL A 81 -2.10 16.60 -4.99
N LYS A 82 -2.44 17.07 -6.17
CA LYS A 82 -3.63 17.91 -6.41
C LYS A 82 -4.82 16.99 -6.65
N ASP A 83 -5.83 17.10 -5.79
CA ASP A 83 -7.03 16.27 -5.80
C ASP A 83 -8.23 17.10 -6.29
N PHE A 84 -8.76 16.76 -7.46
CA PHE A 84 -9.86 17.45 -8.11
C PHE A 84 -11.13 16.60 -8.08
N GLY A 85 -11.80 16.59 -6.92
CA GLY A 85 -13.12 15.94 -6.77
C GLY A 85 -13.20 14.87 -5.70
N GLY A 86 -12.10 14.53 -5.02
CA GLY A 86 -12.13 13.57 -3.91
C GLY A 86 -12.18 12.13 -4.41
N ILE A 87 -13.13 11.32 -3.92
CA ILE A 87 -13.23 9.91 -4.32
C ILE A 87 -13.55 9.83 -5.82
N GLY A 88 -12.75 9.08 -6.59
CA GLY A 88 -12.90 8.94 -8.04
C GLY A 88 -12.60 10.20 -8.87
N GLY A 89 -12.28 11.33 -8.23
CA GLY A 89 -11.83 12.54 -8.90
C GLY A 89 -10.41 12.44 -9.44
N LEU A 90 -10.05 13.35 -10.35
CA LEU A 90 -8.71 13.43 -10.95
C LEU A 90 -7.67 13.71 -9.86
N LYS A 91 -6.63 12.88 -9.78
CA LYS A 91 -5.51 13.09 -8.87
C LYS A 91 -4.22 13.28 -9.65
N ALA A 92 -3.70 14.49 -9.65
CA ALA A 92 -2.51 14.87 -10.40
C ALA A 92 -1.30 15.09 -9.47
N VAL A 93 -0.12 14.67 -9.90
CA VAL A 93 1.11 14.76 -9.10
C VAL A 93 1.93 15.96 -9.53
N SER A 94 2.30 16.82 -8.59
CA SER A 94 3.25 17.91 -8.81
C SER A 94 4.48 17.70 -7.94
N VAL A 95 5.67 17.77 -8.53
CA VAL A 95 6.95 17.63 -7.83
C VAL A 95 7.68 18.97 -7.84
N ARG A 96 8.22 19.40 -6.69
CA ARG A 96 8.93 20.68 -6.51
C ARG A 96 8.19 21.89 -7.10
N SER A 97 6.87 21.90 -6.94
CA SER A 97 6.00 23.00 -7.41
C SER A 97 6.00 23.26 -8.93
N LEU A 98 6.57 22.37 -9.75
CA LEU A 98 6.62 22.55 -11.21
C LEU A 98 5.29 22.26 -11.91
N GLY A 99 4.24 21.84 -11.19
CA GLY A 99 2.95 21.50 -11.77
C GLY A 99 2.91 20.08 -12.35
N ALA A 100 1.69 19.61 -12.63
CA ALA A 100 1.46 18.21 -13.02
C ALA A 100 1.97 17.88 -14.42
N SER A 101 1.92 18.84 -15.36
CA SER A 101 2.40 18.65 -16.73
C SER A 101 3.91 18.40 -16.83
N HIS A 102 4.68 18.75 -15.79
CA HIS A 102 6.12 18.54 -15.71
C HIS A 102 6.52 17.25 -14.96
N THR A 103 5.54 16.48 -14.50
CA THR A 103 5.76 15.17 -13.87
C THR A 103 5.23 14.09 -14.80
N ALA A 104 6.12 13.28 -15.37
CA ALA A 104 5.70 12.11 -16.12
C ALA A 104 5.34 10.97 -15.17
N VAL A 105 4.35 10.18 -15.58
CA VAL A 105 4.00 8.91 -14.92
C VAL A 105 4.36 7.78 -15.86
N ASN A 106 5.09 6.81 -15.33
CA ASN A 106 5.52 5.62 -16.03
C ASN A 106 4.91 4.40 -15.35
N TYR A 107 4.35 3.47 -16.14
CA TYR A 107 3.87 2.19 -15.68
C TYR A 107 4.64 1.08 -16.38
N ASN A 108 5.43 0.28 -15.64
CA ASN A 108 6.26 -0.81 -16.16
C ASN A 108 7.21 -0.42 -17.31
N GLY A 109 7.69 0.82 -17.37
CA GLY A 109 8.59 1.30 -18.44
C GLY A 109 7.87 2.05 -19.58
N PHE A 110 6.54 2.04 -19.61
CA PHE A 110 5.73 2.79 -20.57
C PHE A 110 5.20 4.09 -19.98
N THR A 111 5.42 5.21 -20.67
CA THR A 111 4.87 6.50 -20.27
C THR A 111 3.35 6.52 -20.47
N ILE A 112 2.63 6.87 -19.41
CA ILE A 112 1.19 7.10 -19.46
C ILE A 112 0.92 8.55 -19.82
N ASN A 113 0.01 8.76 -20.76
CA ASN A 113 -0.30 10.06 -21.33
C ASN A 113 -1.80 10.29 -21.35
N ASP A 114 -2.22 11.46 -20.90
CA ASP A 114 -3.56 11.99 -21.15
C ASP A 114 -3.51 12.93 -22.35
N ILE A 115 -4.37 12.71 -23.35
CA ILE A 115 -4.34 13.44 -24.62
C ILE A 115 -5.07 14.78 -24.51
N GLN A 116 -6.01 14.92 -23.57
CA GLN A 116 -6.86 16.10 -23.46
C GLN A 116 -6.22 17.21 -22.63
N THR A 117 -5.71 16.87 -21.45
CA THR A 117 -5.22 17.81 -20.44
C THR A 117 -3.71 17.71 -20.23
N GLY A 118 -3.09 16.61 -20.66
CA GLY A 118 -1.69 16.30 -20.38
C GLY A 118 -1.40 15.94 -18.91
N GLN A 119 -2.41 15.99 -18.03
CA GLN A 119 -2.29 15.62 -16.62
C GLN A 119 -2.66 14.17 -16.42
N ILE A 120 -1.82 13.43 -15.70
CA ILE A 120 -2.07 12.00 -15.48
C ILE A 120 -2.84 11.82 -14.18
N ASP A 121 -3.99 11.15 -14.30
CA ASP A 121 -4.78 10.74 -13.15
C ASP A 121 -4.18 9.50 -12.48
N ILE A 122 -3.41 9.71 -11.43
CA ILE A 122 -2.83 8.60 -10.68
C ILE A 122 -3.85 7.88 -9.79
N GLY A 123 -5.06 8.44 -9.62
CA GLY A 123 -6.15 7.81 -8.89
C GLY A 123 -6.71 6.58 -9.59
N ARG A 124 -6.46 6.42 -10.89
CA ARG A 124 -6.94 5.29 -11.71
C ARG A 124 -6.13 4.02 -11.57
N PHE A 125 -4.96 4.07 -10.93
CA PHE A 125 -4.11 2.90 -10.77
C PHE A 125 -4.41 2.19 -9.44
N ALA A 126 -4.78 0.91 -9.55
CA ALA A 126 -4.99 0.03 -8.41
C ALA A 126 -3.68 -0.12 -7.60
N LEU A 127 -3.76 0.11 -6.29
CA LEU A 127 -2.60 -0.05 -5.40
C LEU A 127 -2.27 -1.53 -5.12
N ASP A 128 -3.28 -2.40 -5.17
CA ASP A 128 -3.17 -3.80 -4.73
C ASP A 128 -2.19 -4.63 -5.60
N ASN A 129 -2.00 -4.27 -6.87
CA ASN A 129 -1.08 -4.93 -7.80
C ASN A 129 0.29 -4.22 -7.94
N VAL A 130 0.60 -3.25 -7.08
CA VAL A 130 1.87 -2.50 -7.14
C VAL A 130 2.93 -3.16 -6.24
N ASP A 131 4.12 -3.39 -6.79
CA ASP A 131 5.25 -3.92 -6.03
C ASP A 131 6.28 -2.84 -5.68
N MET A 132 6.43 -1.84 -6.54
CA MET A 132 7.34 -0.74 -6.31
C MET A 132 6.79 0.55 -6.89
N ILE A 133 6.98 1.65 -6.16
CA ILE A 133 6.79 3.01 -6.66
C ILE A 133 8.10 3.73 -6.47
N SER A 134 8.58 4.43 -7.49
CA SER A 134 9.76 5.27 -7.39
C SER A 134 9.51 6.65 -7.96
N LEU A 135 10.18 7.64 -7.39
CA LEU A 135 10.19 9.00 -7.89
C LEU A 135 11.63 9.38 -8.20
N ASN A 136 11.88 9.74 -9.46
CA ASN A 136 13.13 10.32 -9.90
C ASN A 136 12.95 11.82 -10.10
N SER A 137 13.93 12.57 -9.64
CA SER A 137 14.00 14.02 -9.78
C SER A 137 15.06 14.39 -10.79
N GLY A 138 14.68 14.84 -11.98
CA GLY A 138 15.61 15.01 -13.09
C GLY A 138 15.79 13.71 -13.89
N GLN A 139 16.93 13.60 -14.57
CA GLN A 139 17.20 12.49 -15.47
C GLN A 139 17.58 11.24 -14.68
N SER A 140 16.87 10.14 -14.93
CA SER A 140 17.21 8.84 -14.35
C SER A 140 18.34 8.19 -15.14
N ASP A 141 19.15 7.37 -14.48
CA ASP A 141 20.24 6.61 -15.11
C ASP A 141 19.74 5.49 -16.04
N ASN A 142 18.43 5.22 -16.05
CA ASN A 142 17.82 4.29 -16.99
C ASN A 142 17.64 4.94 -18.37
N ILE A 143 18.51 4.56 -19.30
CA ILE A 143 18.54 5.06 -20.68
C ILE A 143 17.45 4.47 -21.59
N PHE A 144 16.86 3.33 -21.23
CA PHE A 144 15.84 2.66 -22.04
C PHE A 144 14.45 3.19 -21.70
N GLN A 145 14.27 4.49 -21.91
CA GLN A 145 13.04 5.20 -21.59
C GLN A 145 12.52 5.99 -22.79
N PRO A 146 11.20 6.15 -22.94
CA PRO A 146 10.63 7.05 -23.93
C PRO A 146 11.13 8.49 -23.73
N ALA A 147 11.36 9.21 -24.83
CA ALA A 147 11.87 10.59 -24.83
C ALA A 147 11.02 11.55 -23.97
N ARG A 148 9.72 11.27 -23.81
CA ARG A 148 8.83 12.06 -22.95
C ARG A 148 9.21 12.00 -21.47
N LEU A 149 9.72 10.86 -20.98
CA LEU A 149 10.23 10.77 -19.61
C LEU A 149 11.46 11.66 -19.43
N PHE A 150 12.35 11.66 -20.42
CA PHE A 150 13.56 12.50 -20.41
C PHE A 150 13.28 14.00 -20.46
N ALA A 151 12.20 14.40 -21.15
CA ALA A 151 11.76 15.80 -21.22
C ALA A 151 11.03 16.28 -19.94
N SER A 152 10.74 15.38 -19.00
CA SER A 152 10.02 15.71 -17.76
C SER A 152 10.98 16.06 -16.64
N ALA A 153 10.58 17.00 -15.78
CA ALA A 153 11.41 17.41 -14.66
C ALA A 153 11.45 16.34 -13.54
N SER A 154 10.42 15.50 -13.47
CA SER A 154 10.37 14.37 -12.54
C SER A 154 9.58 13.23 -13.14
N VAL A 155 9.92 12.01 -12.74
CA VAL A 155 9.30 10.78 -13.24
C VAL A 155 8.83 9.93 -12.07
N LEU A 156 7.51 9.72 -11.99
CA LEU A 156 6.89 8.76 -11.09
C LEU A 156 6.78 7.41 -11.79
N ASN A 157 7.53 6.41 -11.34
CA ASN A 157 7.45 5.06 -11.86
C ASN A 157 6.59 4.19 -10.95
N ILE A 158 5.69 3.43 -11.58
CA ILE A 158 4.85 2.42 -10.97
C ILE A 158 5.26 1.09 -11.59
N GLN A 159 5.60 0.12 -10.75
CA GLN A 159 5.92 -1.23 -11.18
C GLN A 159 4.93 -2.22 -10.58
N SER A 160 4.28 -2.99 -11.45
CA SER A 160 3.36 -4.04 -11.04
C SER A 160 4.11 -5.24 -10.46
N ALA A 161 3.45 -5.99 -9.59
CA ALA A 161 4.00 -7.23 -9.06
C ALA A 161 4.17 -8.28 -10.15
N ALA A 162 5.39 -8.84 -10.24
CA ALA A 162 5.61 -10.04 -11.02
C ALA A 162 4.87 -11.23 -10.35
N PRO A 163 4.42 -12.24 -11.12
CA PRO A 163 3.88 -13.45 -10.55
C PRO A 163 4.93 -14.14 -9.67
N GLN A 164 4.68 -14.17 -8.37
CA GLN A 164 5.54 -14.85 -7.40
C GLN A 164 4.68 -15.85 -6.66
N VAL A 165 5.07 -17.11 -6.60
CA VAL A 165 4.36 -18.14 -5.81
C VAL A 165 5.33 -18.73 -4.80
N GLY A 166 4.87 -18.90 -3.56
CA GLY A 166 5.72 -19.41 -2.48
C GLY A 166 6.23 -20.83 -2.76
N PRO A 167 7.33 -21.27 -2.11
CA PRO A 167 7.89 -22.60 -2.28
C PRO A 167 6.82 -23.69 -2.06
N GLY A 168 6.72 -24.65 -2.99
CA GLY A 168 5.77 -25.76 -2.93
C GLY A 168 4.29 -25.40 -3.19
N LYS A 169 3.97 -24.12 -3.43
CA LYS A 169 2.60 -23.68 -3.76
C LYS A 169 2.46 -23.49 -5.26
N LYS A 170 1.27 -23.78 -5.79
CA LYS A 170 0.90 -23.50 -7.20
C LYS A 170 0.10 -22.21 -7.36
N VAL A 171 -0.49 -21.73 -6.28
CA VAL A 171 -1.34 -20.53 -6.26
C VAL A 171 -1.04 -19.72 -5.02
N ASN A 172 -1.02 -18.41 -5.16
CA ASN A 172 -1.20 -17.49 -4.04
C ASN A 172 -2.13 -16.35 -4.46
N GLY A 173 -2.71 -15.68 -3.48
CA GLY A 173 -3.58 -14.56 -3.77
C GLY A 173 -3.91 -13.75 -2.54
N ARG A 174 -4.60 -12.64 -2.77
CA ARG A 174 -5.07 -11.70 -1.77
C ARG A 174 -6.44 -11.21 -2.21
N ALA A 175 -7.38 -11.21 -1.28
CA ALA A 175 -8.61 -10.46 -1.40
C ALA A 175 -8.60 -9.33 -0.37
N SER A 176 -9.09 -8.18 -0.75
CA SER A 176 -9.25 -7.00 0.10
C SER A 176 -10.64 -6.42 -0.10
N LEU A 177 -11.18 -5.86 0.97
CA LEU A 177 -12.43 -5.12 0.93
C LEU A 177 -12.24 -3.81 1.66
N LYS A 178 -12.46 -2.70 0.96
CA LYS A 178 -12.45 -1.35 1.52
C LYS A 178 -13.90 -0.84 1.55
N ALA A 179 -14.34 -0.32 2.69
CA ALA A 179 -15.64 0.32 2.83
C ALA A 179 -15.51 1.58 3.70
N GLY A 180 -16.30 2.62 3.42
CA GLY A 180 -16.17 3.89 4.12
C GLY A 180 -17.32 4.86 3.90
N SER A 181 -17.14 6.08 4.43
CA SER A 181 -18.12 7.17 4.31
C SER A 181 -18.49 7.46 2.86
N PHE A 182 -19.66 8.11 2.69
CA PHE A 182 -20.16 8.53 1.38
C PHE A 182 -20.38 7.37 0.40
N GLY A 183 -20.78 6.21 0.93
CA GLY A 183 -21.12 5.02 0.16
C GLY A 183 -19.92 4.31 -0.46
N MET A 184 -18.69 4.55 0.03
CA MET A 184 -17.51 3.90 -0.52
C MET A 184 -17.56 2.38 -0.31
N PHE A 185 -17.48 1.63 -1.41
CA PHE A 185 -17.36 0.18 -1.44
C PHE A 185 -16.36 -0.22 -2.52
N ASN A 186 -15.29 -0.91 -2.13
CA ASN A 186 -14.16 -1.16 -3.01
C ASN A 186 -13.55 -2.56 -2.77
N PRO A 187 -14.13 -3.62 -3.37
CA PRO A 187 -13.57 -4.95 -3.36
C PRO A 187 -12.40 -5.06 -4.35
N ALA A 188 -11.38 -5.81 -3.96
CA ALA A 188 -10.25 -6.11 -4.82
C ALA A 188 -9.76 -7.55 -4.60
N VAL A 189 -9.26 -8.14 -5.68
CA VAL A 189 -8.70 -9.49 -5.70
C VAL A 189 -7.45 -9.52 -6.56
N SER A 190 -6.42 -10.23 -6.10
CA SER A 190 -5.22 -10.52 -6.86
C SER A 190 -4.80 -11.97 -6.64
N THR A 191 -4.34 -12.64 -7.68
CA THR A 191 -3.91 -14.04 -7.64
C THR A 191 -2.73 -14.25 -8.56
N ASN A 192 -1.75 -15.04 -8.14
CA ASN A 192 -0.67 -15.52 -8.98
C ASN A 192 -0.73 -17.04 -9.05
N LEU A 193 -0.55 -17.55 -10.27
CA LEU A 193 -0.63 -18.95 -10.62
C LEU A 193 0.72 -19.38 -11.18
N LYS A 194 1.31 -20.44 -10.62
CA LYS A 194 2.43 -21.16 -11.22
C LYS A 194 1.84 -22.33 -12.01
N LEU A 195 1.76 -22.17 -13.33
CA LEU A 195 1.20 -23.20 -14.21
C LEU A 195 2.18 -24.35 -14.40
N ASN A 196 3.48 -24.04 -14.55
CA ASN A 196 4.58 -25.00 -14.56
C ASN A 196 5.90 -24.31 -14.13
N GLU A 197 7.04 -24.99 -14.25
CA GLU A 197 8.35 -24.43 -13.85
C GLU A 197 8.82 -23.26 -14.73
N LYS A 198 8.23 -23.05 -15.91
CA LYS A 198 8.62 -22.00 -16.86
C LYS A 198 7.54 -20.93 -17.08
N LEU A 199 6.31 -21.19 -16.64
CA LEU A 199 5.14 -20.38 -16.93
C LEU A 199 4.41 -20.02 -15.64
N SER A 200 4.27 -18.72 -15.43
CA SER A 200 3.51 -18.13 -14.34
C SER A 200 2.57 -17.06 -14.87
N ALA A 201 1.43 -16.89 -14.24
CA ALA A 201 0.43 -15.90 -14.57
C ALA A 201 -0.01 -15.13 -13.32
N SER A 202 -0.46 -13.90 -13.50
CA SER A 202 -1.08 -13.09 -12.45
C SER A 202 -2.38 -12.50 -12.96
N LEU A 203 -3.40 -12.46 -12.10
CA LEU A 203 -4.68 -11.83 -12.36
C LEU A 203 -4.99 -10.89 -11.20
N SER A 204 -5.39 -9.66 -11.49
CA SER A 204 -5.81 -8.68 -10.50
C SER A 204 -7.03 -7.91 -10.99
N GLY A 205 -7.96 -7.63 -10.09
CA GLY A 205 -9.13 -6.80 -10.33
C GLY A 205 -9.48 -5.99 -9.09
N GLU A 206 -9.89 -4.75 -9.30
CA GLU A 206 -10.36 -3.83 -8.27
C GLU A 206 -11.60 -3.11 -8.82
N TRP A 207 -12.63 -2.94 -8.00
CA TRP A 207 -13.83 -2.18 -8.33
C TRP A 207 -14.07 -1.15 -7.24
N LEU A 208 -14.35 0.10 -7.58
CA LEU A 208 -14.65 1.20 -6.68
C LEU A 208 -16.03 1.75 -6.97
N SER A 209 -16.90 1.71 -5.97
CA SER A 209 -18.17 2.44 -5.97
C SER A 209 -18.22 3.45 -4.83
N ALA A 210 -18.75 4.64 -5.08
CA ALA A 210 -19.04 5.64 -4.06
C ALA A 210 -20.14 6.60 -4.52
N ASN A 211 -20.86 7.19 -3.57
CA ASN A 211 -21.84 8.25 -3.86
C ASN A 211 -21.16 9.63 -3.93
N GLY A 212 -20.02 9.80 -3.24
CA GLY A 212 -19.23 11.05 -3.27
C GLY A 212 -19.92 12.26 -2.62
N GLU A 213 -21.00 12.02 -1.89
CA GLU A 213 -21.89 13.02 -1.30
C GLU A 213 -21.41 13.51 0.07
N TYR A 214 -20.44 14.43 0.09
CA TYR A 214 -19.92 15.02 1.34
C TYR A 214 -20.34 16.49 1.52
N PRO A 215 -20.51 16.95 2.78
CA PRO A 215 -20.75 18.35 3.07
C PRO A 215 -19.48 19.18 2.85
N TYR A 216 -19.64 20.39 2.34
CA TYR A 216 -18.57 21.37 2.19
C TYR A 216 -19.08 22.77 2.54
N ILE A 217 -18.17 23.66 2.91
CA ILE A 217 -18.52 25.06 3.17
C ILE A 217 -18.32 25.84 1.88
N LEU A 218 -19.40 26.43 1.36
CA LEU A 218 -19.35 27.36 0.25
C LEU A 218 -19.19 28.77 0.81
N HIS A 219 -18.09 29.42 0.47
CA HIS A 219 -17.87 30.83 0.78
C HIS A 219 -18.29 31.67 -0.42
N TYR A 220 -19.14 32.67 -0.19
CA TYR A 220 -19.62 33.58 -1.23
C TYR A 220 -19.82 34.99 -0.67
N GLY A 221 -19.63 35.99 -1.53
CA GLY A 221 -19.70 37.41 -1.17
C GLY A 221 -18.42 38.17 -1.53
N GLU A 222 -18.47 39.49 -1.35
CA GLU A 222 -17.29 40.35 -1.49
C GLU A 222 -16.38 40.25 -0.27
N ALA A 223 -15.08 40.33 -0.50
CA ALA A 223 -14.05 40.27 0.55
C ALA A 223 -14.37 41.24 1.71
N GLY A 224 -14.60 40.69 2.90
CA GLY A 224 -14.90 41.45 4.12
C GLY A 224 -16.38 41.45 4.53
N ARG A 225 -17.27 40.86 3.72
CA ARG A 225 -18.67 40.52 4.06
C ARG A 225 -18.98 39.07 3.71
N ASP A 226 -18.03 38.20 3.96
CA ASP A 226 -18.07 36.79 3.57
C ASP A 226 -19.27 36.10 4.25
N SER A 227 -20.20 35.62 3.44
CA SER A 227 -21.26 34.70 3.86
C SER A 227 -20.77 33.28 3.59
N SER A 228 -21.23 32.33 4.41
CA SER A 228 -20.92 30.92 4.19
C SER A 228 -22.16 30.08 4.40
N SER A 229 -22.31 29.06 3.57
CA SER A 229 -23.34 28.03 3.71
C SER A 229 -22.70 26.64 3.74
N VAL A 230 -23.33 25.73 4.47
CA VAL A 230 -22.96 24.30 4.41
C VAL A 230 -23.76 23.70 3.28
N GLU A 231 -23.07 23.40 2.18
CA GLU A 231 -23.64 22.78 1.01
C GLU A 231 -23.27 21.29 0.98
N LYS A 232 -23.99 20.53 0.17
CA LYS A 232 -23.68 19.12 -0.08
C LYS A 232 -23.27 18.95 -1.53
N ARG A 233 -22.20 18.18 -1.75
CA ARG A 233 -21.75 17.87 -3.10
C ARG A 233 -22.71 16.88 -3.77
N GLU A 234 -23.08 17.17 -5.02
CA GLU A 234 -23.97 16.35 -5.86
C GLU A 234 -23.27 15.86 -7.14
N ASN A 235 -23.88 14.93 -7.88
CA ASN A 235 -23.38 14.39 -9.16
C ASN A 235 -21.92 13.90 -9.10
N THR A 236 -21.60 13.13 -8.06
CA THR A 236 -20.23 12.62 -7.81
C THR A 236 -20.24 11.10 -7.58
N ASP A 237 -21.20 10.41 -8.18
CA ASP A 237 -21.23 8.96 -8.16
C ASP A 237 -20.06 8.39 -8.97
N VAL A 238 -19.43 7.36 -8.39
CA VAL A 238 -18.26 6.66 -8.95
C VAL A 238 -18.60 5.19 -9.05
N LYS A 239 -18.27 4.56 -10.19
CA LYS A 239 -18.49 3.14 -10.51
C LYS A 239 -17.40 2.68 -11.49
N ASN A 240 -16.23 2.33 -10.97
CA ASN A 240 -15.00 2.19 -11.75
C ASN A 240 -14.26 0.90 -11.41
#